data_AF-A0A7W0FQQ5-F1
#
_entry.id   AF-A0A7W0FQQ5-F1
#
_cell.length_a   1.000
_cell.length_b   1.000
_cell.length_c   1.000
_cell.angle_alpha   90.00
_cell.angle_beta   90.00
_cell.angle_gamma   90.00
#
_symmetry.space_group_name_H-M   'P 1'
#
loop_
_entity.id
_entity.type
_entity.pdbx_description
1 polymer ?
#
loop_
_entity_poly.entity_id
_entity_poly.type
_entity_poly.pdbx_seq_one_letter_code
_entity_poly.pdbx_strand_id
1 'polypeptide(L)' 'LDPVWAGGVVGDVSGGVVDGLVAALLQQREDARARKDFASADAIRERLRASGVDVEDTPRGPRWTVRG' A
#
# COMPACT_ATOMS: atom_id res chain seq x y z
N LEU A 1 27.49 8.44 33.74
CA LEU A 1 26.70 9.11 32.68
C LEU A 1 25.95 7.99 31.96
N ASP A 2 24.72 7.73 32.39
CA ASP A 2 23.90 6.67 31.80
C ASP A 2 23.27 7.16 30.49
N PRO A 3 23.27 6.36 29.42
CA PRO A 3 22.58 6.72 28.19
C PRO A 3 21.07 6.64 28.42
N VAL A 4 20.36 7.69 28.01
CA VAL A 4 18.90 7.79 28.08
C VAL A 4 18.29 6.85 27.04
N TRP A 5 17.60 5.80 27.47
CA TRP A 5 16.78 4.95 26.59
C TRP A 5 15.41 5.59 26.43
N ALA A 6 15.31 6.56 25.52
CA ALA A 6 14.03 7.11 25.12
C ALA A 6 13.32 6.12 24.20
N GLY A 7 12.22 5.56 24.71
CA GLY A 7 11.28 4.79 23.92
C GLY A 7 10.79 5.59 22.71
N GLY A 8 11.11 5.10 21.54
CA GLY A 8 10.49 5.50 20.29
C GLY A 8 10.39 4.24 19.45
N VAL A 9 9.18 3.70 19.34
CA VAL A 9 8.84 2.89 18.17
C VAL A 9 9.08 3.83 16.99
N VAL A 10 10.24 3.73 16.35
CA VAL A 10 10.43 4.16 14.96
C VAL A 10 9.68 3.15 14.10
N GLY A 11 8.37 3.08 14.31
CA GLY A 11 7.45 2.46 13.37
C GLY A 11 7.51 3.35 12.16
N ASP A 12 7.95 2.77 11.06
CA ASP A 12 8.12 3.40 9.77
C ASP A 12 6.83 4.18 9.41
N VAL A 13 6.80 5.48 9.73
CA VAL A 13 5.63 6.34 9.47
C VAL A 13 5.42 6.43 7.96
N SER A 14 6.51 6.36 7.18
CA SER A 14 6.47 6.26 5.73
C SER A 14 5.78 4.96 5.29
N GLY A 15 6.10 3.83 5.90
CA GLY A 15 5.49 2.53 5.65
C GLY A 15 4.00 2.54 5.93
N GLY A 16 3.57 3.08 7.08
CA GLY A 16 2.15 3.19 7.43
C GLY A 16 1.36 4.13 6.49
N VAL A 17 1.97 5.22 6.03
CA VAL A 17 1.33 6.14 5.05
C VAL A 17 1.24 5.50 3.67
N VAL A 18 2.28 4.81 3.23
CA VAL A 18 2.26 4.09 1.94
C VAL A 18 1.28 2.90 2.04
N ASP A 19 1.17 2.23 3.19
CA ASP A 19 0.18 1.17 3.44
C ASP A 19 -1.24 1.69 3.28
N GLY A 20 -1.54 2.82 3.91
CA GLY A 20 -2.83 3.49 3.76
C GLY A 20 -3.12 3.90 2.31
N LEU A 21 -2.12 4.40 1.59
CA LEU A 21 -2.27 4.81 0.19
C LEU A 21 -2.53 3.59 -0.73
N VAL A 22 -1.77 2.51 -0.57
CA VAL A 22 -1.95 1.29 -1.37
C VAL A 22 -3.29 0.63 -1.06
N ALA A 23 -3.69 0.57 0.21
CA ALA A 23 -5.01 0.09 0.60
C ALA A 23 -6.13 0.94 -0.02
N ALA A 24 -6.00 2.27 -0.02
CA ALA A 24 -6.97 3.16 -0.65
C ALA A 24 -7.05 2.97 -2.18
N LEU A 25 -5.92 2.75 -2.85
CA LEU A 25 -5.87 2.45 -4.29
C LEU A 25 -6.53 1.09 -4.59
N LEU A 26 -6.25 0.06 -3.79
CA LEU A 26 -6.91 -1.24 -3.89
C LEU A 26 -8.43 -1.11 -3.71
N GLN A 27 -8.88 -0.34 -2.74
CA GLN A 27 -10.30 -0.07 -2.52
C GLN A 27 -10.92 0.64 -3.73
N GLN A 28 -10.27 1.67 -4.29
CA GLN A 28 -10.75 2.34 -5.50
C GLN A 28 -10.85 1.40 -6.70
N ARG A 29 -9.93 0.43 -6.82
CA ARG A 29 -9.98 -0.59 -7.87
C ARG A 29 -11.19 -1.50 -7.69
N GLU A 30 -11.50 -1.91 -6.46
CA GLU A 30 -12.70 -2.71 -6.17
C GLU A 30 -13.99 -1.92 -6.40
N ASP A 31 -14.03 -0.65 -6.02
CA ASP A 31 -15.16 0.24 -6.31
C ASP A 31 -15.35 0.46 -7.83
N ALA A 32 -14.25 0.59 -8.59
CA ALA A 32 -14.28 0.69 -10.04
C ALA A 32 -14.84 -0.60 -10.66
N ARG A 33 -14.41 -1.78 -10.18
CA ARG A 33 -14.97 -3.08 -10.59
C ARG A 33 -16.45 -3.22 -10.26
N ALA A 34 -16.87 -2.79 -9.07
CA ALA A 34 -18.28 -2.81 -8.68
C ALA A 34 -19.14 -1.95 -9.62
N ARG A 35 -18.59 -0.82 -10.10
CA ARG A 35 -19.21 0.04 -11.12
C ARG A 35 -19.04 -0.47 -12.55
N LYS A 36 -18.41 -1.63 -12.77
CA LYS A 36 -18.03 -2.19 -14.08
C LYS A 36 -17.13 -1.28 -14.91
N ASP A 37 -16.42 -0.38 -14.25
CA ASP A 37 -15.41 0.50 -14.85
C ASP A 37 -14.05 -0.20 -14.83
N PHE A 38 -13.88 -1.14 -15.77
CA PHE A 38 -12.66 -1.93 -15.90
C PHE A 38 -11.47 -1.07 -16.32
N ALA A 39 -11.69 0.02 -17.05
CA ALA A 39 -10.64 0.93 -17.48
C ALA A 39 -9.99 1.65 -16.28
N SER A 40 -10.82 2.17 -15.37
CA SER A 40 -10.32 2.78 -14.13
C SER A 40 -9.60 1.77 -13.23
N ALA A 41 -10.13 0.54 -13.12
CA ALA A 41 -9.49 -0.52 -12.36
C ALA A 41 -8.09 -0.89 -12.89
N ASP A 42 -7.94 -0.97 -14.22
CA ASP A 42 -6.64 -1.25 -14.84
C ASP A 42 -5.67 -0.06 -14.74
N ALA A 43 -6.16 1.17 -14.85
CA ALA A 43 -5.32 2.37 -14.65
C ALA A 43 -4.71 2.43 -13.24
N ILE A 44 -5.48 2.02 -12.22
CA ILE A 44 -4.98 1.93 -10.83
C ILE A 44 -3.92 0.83 -10.70
N ARG A 45 -4.14 -0.34 -11.33
CA ARG A 45 -3.17 -1.44 -11.32
C ARG A 45 -1.85 -1.02 -11.96
N GLU A 46 -1.92 -0.29 -13.07
CA GLU A 46 -0.73 0.18 -13.75
C GLU A 46 0.01 1.24 -12.93
N ARG A 47 -0.70 2.15 -12.24
CA ARG A 47 -0.08 3.11 -11.32
C ARG A 47 0.69 2.45 -10.19
N LEU A 48 0.14 1.39 -9.59
CA LEU A 48 0.83 0.63 -8.55
C LEU A 48 2.13 0.02 -9.11
N ARG A 49 2.06 -0.65 -10.27
CA ARG A 49 3.24 -1.21 -10.95
C ARG A 49 4.27 -0.16 -11.34
N ALA A 50 3.84 0.97 -11.90
CA ALA A 50 4.70 2.07 -12.32
C ALA A 50 5.41 2.74 -11.12
N SER A 51 4.79 2.69 -9.94
CA SER A 51 5.39 3.16 -8.68
C SER A 51 6.35 2.14 -8.06
N GLY A 52 6.61 1.01 -8.73
CA GLY A 52 7.44 -0.08 -8.22
C GLY A 52 6.79 -0.89 -7.10
N VAL A 53 5.47 -0.75 -6.91
CA VAL A 53 4.69 -1.46 -5.90
C VAL A 53 4.26 -2.82 -6.47
N ASP A 54 4.85 -3.88 -5.94
CA ASP A 54 4.41 -5.25 -6.18
C ASP A 54 3.35 -5.61 -5.13
N VAL A 55 2.14 -5.98 -5.57
CA VAL A 55 1.03 -6.34 -4.68
C VAL A 55 0.79 -7.84 -4.77
N GLU A 56 0.96 -8.52 -3.63
CA GLU A 56 0.73 -9.93 -3.43
C GLU A 56 -0.52 -10.13 -2.54
N ASP A 57 -1.58 -10.66 -3.12
CA ASP A 57 -2.78 -11.03 -2.36
C ASP A 57 -2.48 -12.27 -1.51
N THR A 58 -2.50 -12.11 -0.19
CA THR A 58 -2.38 -13.25 0.73
C THR A 58 -3.72 -13.51 1.44
N PRO A 59 -3.98 -14.75 1.91
CA PRO A 59 -5.19 -15.06 2.69
C PRO A 59 -5.31 -14.27 4.00
N ARG A 60 -4.21 -13.67 4.47
CA ARG A 60 -4.17 -12.80 5.66
C ARG A 60 -4.38 -11.32 5.33
N GLY A 61 -4.51 -10.97 4.05
CA GLY A 61 -4.67 -9.61 3.56
C GLY A 61 -3.74 -9.31 2.38
N PRO A 62 -4.04 -8.26 1.60
CA PRO A 62 -3.15 -7.80 0.54
C PRO A 62 -1.83 -7.33 1.16
N ARG A 63 -0.72 -7.95 0.77
CA ARG A 63 0.62 -7.51 1.13
C ARG A 63 1.23 -6.86 -0.09
N TRP A 64 1.96 -5.78 0.07
CA TRP A 64 2.66 -5.17 -1.04
C TRP A 64 4.08 -4.81 -0.62
N THR A 65 4.97 -4.71 -1.60
CA THR A 65 6.37 -4.33 -1.41
C THR A 65 6.74 -3.31 -2.48
N VAL A 66 7.31 -2.18 -2.07
CA VAL A 66 7.96 -1.26 -3.00
C VAL A 66 9.35 -1.79 -3.29
N ARG A 67 9.62 -2.14 -4.54
CA ARG A 67 11.00 -2.31 -5.02
C ARG A 67 11.59 -0.91 -5.20
N GLY A 68 12.27 -0.44 -4.17
CA GLY A 68 13.19 0.71 -4.22
C GLY A 68 14.59 0.28 -4.62
#